data_AF-A0A6A5AF69-F1
#
_entry.id   AF-A0A6A5AF69-F1
#
_cell.length_a   1.000
_cell.length_b   1.000
_cell.length_c   1.000
_cell.angle_alpha   90.00
_cell.angle_beta   90.00
_cell.angle_gamma   90.00
#
_symmetry.space_group_name_H-M   'P 1'
#
loop_
_entity.id
_entity.type
_entity.pdbx_description
1 polymer ?
#
loop_
_entity_poly.entity_id
_entity_poly.type
_entity_poly.pdbx_seq_one_letter_code
_entity_poly.pdbx_strand_id
1 'polypeptide(L)'
;VNVVNFTVTKSGLEGQLLGVTIQNEQPELEAQKSELLRSEEEFKVQLAALEKQLLEALATSEGDILDNTTLIESLTRTKSTSADIESALKKSAVKSEELDEQRAIYAPFARDGARLFFLVKALHSVNHMYRFSLASFIGLFRSTLTTKMDVGNVKERITRLSPMLETKVLMFVGRSLFKEHRPMFGLHLIHGMHPEAFEDNEWEYFVGDLLSDIKKETALPDWVPPDRRDSYNLFVDTFP
;
A
#
# COMPACT_ATOMS: atom_id res chain seq x y z
N VAL A 1 10.24 27.37 -12.97
CA VAL A 1 10.75 26.41 -11.96
C VAL A 1 9.89 25.17 -12.04
N ASN A 2 10.47 24.01 -12.37
CA ASN A 2 9.73 22.74 -12.33
C ASN A 2 9.81 22.19 -10.91
N VAL A 3 8.66 22.07 -10.24
CA VAL A 3 8.56 21.49 -8.90
C VAL A 3 8.34 19.99 -9.03
N VAL A 4 9.23 19.19 -8.45
CA VAL A 4 9.09 17.73 -8.37
C VAL A 4 8.71 17.36 -6.94
N ASN A 5 7.58 16.66 -6.77
CA ASN A 5 7.04 16.30 -5.46
C ASN A 5 7.42 14.87 -5.07
N PHE A 6 8.26 14.73 -4.04
CA PHE A 6 8.66 13.44 -3.47
C PHE A 6 7.84 13.03 -2.24
N THR A 7 6.62 13.56 -2.11
CA THR A 7 5.73 13.20 -1.01
C THR A 7 5.36 11.72 -1.11
N VAL A 8 5.52 11.01 0.00
CA VAL A 8 5.16 9.60 0.14
C VAL A 8 3.66 9.42 -0.16
N THR A 9 3.36 8.52 -1.09
CA THR A 9 2.00 8.10 -1.46
C THR A 9 1.58 6.88 -0.64
N LYS A 10 0.26 6.66 -0.52
CA LYS A 10 -0.28 5.51 0.22
C LYS A 10 0.17 4.18 -0.39
N SER A 11 0.07 4.04 -1.71
CA SER A 11 0.52 2.84 -2.44
C SER A 11 2.03 2.63 -2.34
N GLY A 12 2.83 3.69 -2.45
CA GLY A 12 4.28 3.60 -2.31
C GLY A 12 4.71 3.15 -0.92
N LEU A 13 4.05 3.67 0.12
CA LEU A 13 4.32 3.25 1.49
C LEU A 13 3.86 1.81 1.75
N GLU A 14 2.71 1.39 1.25
CA GLU A 14 2.22 0.01 1.36
C GLU A 14 3.23 -0.99 0.77
N GLY A 15 3.77 -0.70 -0.43
CA GLY A 15 4.83 -1.52 -1.03
C GLY A 15 6.11 -1.56 -0.19
N GLN A 16 6.51 -0.43 0.39
CA GLN A 16 7.67 -0.36 1.28
C GLN A 16 7.47 -1.18 2.55
N LEU A 17 6.30 -1.08 3.19
CA LEU A 17 5.99 -1.82 4.41
C LEU A 17 5.82 -3.32 4.14
N LEU A 18 5.34 -3.70 2.94
CA LEU A 18 5.29 -5.09 2.51
C LEU A 18 6.69 -5.69 2.42
N GLY A 19 7.63 -5.00 1.78
CA GLY A 19 9.03 -5.43 1.73
C GLY A 19 9.65 -5.56 3.12
N VAL A 20 9.41 -4.60 4.02
CA VAL A 20 9.87 -4.69 5.42
C VAL A 20 9.26 -5.88 6.17
N THR A 21 8.00 -6.19 5.91
CA THR A 21 7.29 -7.32 6.53
C THR A 21 7.89 -8.64 6.06
N ILE A 22 8.03 -8.84 4.75
CA ILE A 22 8.56 -10.07 4.17
C ILE A 22 10.03 -10.25 4.56
N GLN A 23 10.83 -9.19 4.55
CA GLN A 23 12.23 -9.27 4.99
C GLN A 23 12.35 -9.76 6.43
N ASN A 24 11.37 -9.46 7.30
CA ASN A 24 11.38 -9.92 8.69
C ASN A 24 10.84 -11.35 8.85
N GLU A 25 9.71 -11.65 8.21
CA GLU A 25 8.99 -12.92 8.39
C GLU A 25 9.56 -14.05 7.51
N GLN A 26 9.97 -13.74 6.28
CA GLN A 26 10.45 -14.71 5.29
C GLN A 26 11.54 -14.10 4.39
N PRO A 27 12.76 -13.88 4.92
CA PRO A 27 13.84 -13.21 4.19
C PRO A 27 14.25 -13.92 2.89
N GLU A 28 14.12 -15.24 2.84
CA GLU A 28 14.39 -16.04 1.64
C GLU A 28 13.44 -15.69 0.49
N LEU A 29 12.17 -15.39 0.78
CA LEU A 29 11.18 -14.99 -0.22
C LEU A 29 11.55 -13.64 -0.85
N GLU A 30 11.97 -12.68 -0.03
CA GLU A 30 12.42 -11.37 -0.51
C GLU A 30 13.72 -11.48 -1.33
N ALA A 31 14.64 -12.34 -0.91
CA ALA A 31 15.88 -12.61 -1.65
C ALA A 31 15.59 -13.24 -3.02
N GLN A 32 14.65 -14.20 -3.08
CA GLN A 32 14.23 -14.81 -4.34
C GLN A 32 13.57 -13.80 -5.29
N LYS A 33 12.70 -12.92 -4.79
CA LYS A 33 12.08 -11.87 -5.61
C LYS A 33 13.11 -10.86 -6.12
N SER A 34 14.05 -10.46 -5.26
CA SER A 34 15.13 -9.53 -5.63
C SER A 34 16.04 -10.12 -6.71
N GLU A 35 16.42 -11.39 -6.58
CA GLU A 35 17.23 -12.10 -7.57
C GLU A 35 16.50 -12.25 -8.90
N LEU A 36 15.22 -12.60 -8.86
CA LEU A 36 14.39 -12.72 -10.06
C LEU A 36 14.30 -11.39 -10.81
N LEU A 37 14.04 -10.29 -10.11
CA LEU A 37 13.99 -8.94 -10.70
C LEU A 37 15.33 -8.53 -11.30
N ARG A 38 16.44 -8.85 -10.63
CA ARG A 38 17.79 -8.60 -11.16
C ARG A 38 18.01 -9.35 -12.48
N SER A 39 17.69 -10.64 -12.51
CA SER A 39 17.84 -11.47 -13.71
C SER A 39 16.93 -10.98 -14.86
N GLU A 40 15.69 -10.57 -14.57
CA GLU A 40 14.80 -9.97 -15.57
C GLU A 40 15.36 -8.68 -16.16
N GLU A 41 15.94 -7.80 -15.34
CA GLU A 41 16.55 -6.56 -15.81
C GLU A 41 17.80 -6.84 -16.68
N GLU A 42 18.66 -7.77 -16.24
CA GLU A 42 19.82 -8.21 -17.02
C GLU A 42 19.39 -8.77 -18.39
N PHE A 43 18.32 -9.57 -18.45
CA PHE A 43 17.77 -10.07 -19.71
C PHE A 43 17.20 -8.97 -20.61
N LYS A 44 16.49 -7.98 -20.05
CA LYS A 44 15.98 -6.84 -20.82
C LYS A 44 17.12 -6.01 -21.42
N VAL A 45 18.18 -5.78 -20.65
CA VAL A 45 19.37 -5.07 -21.12
C VAL A 45 20.07 -5.85 -22.23
N GLN A 46 20.22 -7.17 -22.08
CA GLN A 46 20.80 -8.03 -23.12
C GLN A 46 19.96 -8.03 -24.40
N LEU A 47 18.63 -8.10 -24.27
CA LEU A 47 17.72 -8.05 -25.42
C LEU A 47 17.86 -6.71 -26.17
N ALA A 48 17.82 -5.59 -25.46
CA ALA A 48 18.01 -4.27 -26.07
C ALA A 48 19.39 -4.11 -26.75
N ALA A 49 20.44 -4.72 -26.17
CA ALA A 49 21.77 -4.74 -26.79
C ALA A 49 21.81 -5.57 -28.08
N LEU A 50 21.15 -6.74 -28.10
CA LEU A 50 21.02 -7.58 -29.29
C LEU A 50 20.23 -6.87 -30.40
N GLU A 51 19.12 -6.21 -30.06
CA GLU A 51 18.34 -5.39 -31.00
C GLU A 51 19.17 -4.26 -31.61
N LYS A 52 19.95 -3.57 -30.78
CA LYS A 52 20.85 -2.51 -31.25
C LYS A 52 21.94 -3.06 -32.19
N GLN A 53 22.57 -4.18 -31.84
CA GLN A 53 23.58 -4.83 -32.69
C GLN A 53 22.98 -5.25 -34.04
N LEU A 54 21.75 -5.76 -34.04
CA LEU A 54 21.04 -6.13 -35.27
C LEU A 54 20.82 -4.92 -36.18
N LEU A 55 20.35 -3.80 -35.61
CA LEU A 55 20.13 -2.55 -36.35
C LEU A 55 21.44 -2.00 -36.92
N GLU A 56 22.52 -2.00 -36.13
CA GLU A 56 23.85 -1.56 -36.58
C GLU A 56 24.38 -2.45 -37.71
N ALA A 57 24.23 -3.77 -37.60
CA ALA A 57 24.67 -4.71 -38.62
C ALA A 57 23.91 -4.53 -39.94
N LEU A 58 22.60 -4.28 -39.88
CA LEU A 58 21.77 -3.98 -41.06
C LEU A 58 22.12 -2.62 -41.68
N ALA A 59 22.36 -1.60 -40.87
CA ALA A 59 22.69 -0.25 -41.34
C ALA A 59 24.10 -0.16 -41.96
N THR A 60 25.04 -0.97 -41.50
CA THR A 60 26.44 -0.98 -41.97
C THR A 60 26.68 -1.94 -43.15
N SER A 61 25.68 -2.74 -43.52
CA SER A 61 25.82 -3.70 -44.62
C SER A 61 25.82 -2.97 -45.96
N GLU A 62 26.97 -2.95 -46.64
CA GLU A 62 27.12 -2.46 -48.02
C GLU A 62 27.10 -3.65 -49.01
N GLY A 63 26.41 -3.51 -50.15
CA GLY A 63 26.26 -4.58 -51.16
C GLY A 63 24.99 -5.43 -51.01
N ASP A 64 24.90 -6.57 -51.70
CA ASP A 64 23.76 -7.48 -51.57
C ASP A 64 23.85 -8.21 -50.22
N ILE A 65 22.86 -7.96 -49.36
CA ILE A 65 22.74 -8.52 -48.02
C ILE A 65 22.67 -10.06 -48.05
N LEU A 66 22.14 -10.63 -49.14
CA LEU A 66 21.99 -12.07 -49.30
C LEU A 66 23.33 -12.78 -49.56
N ASP A 67 24.34 -12.07 -50.05
CA ASP A 67 25.68 -12.63 -50.29
C ASP A 67 26.59 -12.52 -49.06
N ASN A 68 26.19 -11.74 -48.05
CA ASN A 68 26.96 -11.58 -46.82
C ASN A 68 26.68 -12.72 -45.83
N THR A 69 27.36 -13.84 -46.02
CA THR A 69 27.24 -15.03 -45.16
C THR A 69 27.52 -14.73 -43.68
N THR A 70 28.46 -13.85 -43.38
CA THR A 70 28.79 -13.47 -41.98
C THR A 70 27.66 -12.70 -41.30
N LEU A 71 26.95 -11.84 -42.05
CA LEU A 71 25.77 -11.14 -41.57
C LEU A 71 24.62 -12.11 -41.33
N ILE A 72 24.37 -13.05 -42.24
CA ILE A 72 23.31 -14.06 -42.11
C ILE A 72 23.55 -14.96 -40.88
N GLU A 73 24.78 -15.39 -40.65
CA GLU A 73 25.14 -16.17 -39.46
C GLU A 73 24.94 -15.37 -38.17
N SER A 74 25.36 -14.10 -38.14
CA SER A 74 25.17 -13.20 -37.00
C SER A 74 23.68 -12.96 -36.71
N LEU A 75 22.87 -12.68 -37.74
CA LEU A 75 21.42 -12.52 -37.65
C LEU A 75 20.75 -13.79 -37.11
N THR A 76 21.16 -14.96 -37.58
CA THR A 76 20.61 -16.25 -37.13
C THR A 76 20.94 -16.51 -35.66
N ARG A 77 22.19 -16.23 -35.24
CA ARG A 77 22.61 -16.35 -33.85
C ARG A 77 21.84 -15.37 -32.96
N THR A 78 21.77 -14.09 -33.34
CA THR A 78 21.03 -13.06 -32.60
C THR A 78 19.56 -13.42 -32.44
N LYS A 79 18.93 -13.94 -33.49
CA LYS A 79 17.54 -14.43 -33.43
C LYS A 79 17.37 -15.59 -32.45
N SER A 80 18.29 -16.57 -32.48
CA SER A 80 18.26 -17.71 -31.54
C SER A 80 18.40 -17.23 -30.09
N THR A 81 19.42 -16.41 -29.81
CA THR A 81 19.66 -15.89 -28.45
C THR A 81 18.50 -15.03 -27.95
N SER A 82 17.91 -14.20 -28.83
CA SER A 82 16.74 -13.39 -28.46
C SER A 82 15.53 -14.26 -28.11
N ALA A 83 15.28 -15.33 -28.88
CA ALA A 83 14.21 -16.28 -28.58
C ALA A 83 14.42 -17.03 -27.25
N ASP A 84 15.68 -17.37 -26.93
CA ASP A 84 16.02 -17.99 -25.65
C ASP A 84 15.78 -17.01 -24.47
N ILE A 85 16.15 -15.74 -24.63
CA ILE A 85 15.92 -14.68 -23.64
C ILE A 85 14.42 -14.43 -23.45
N GLU A 86 13.64 -14.34 -24.53
CA GLU A 86 12.18 -14.18 -24.45
C GLU A 86 11.52 -15.37 -23.72
N SER A 87 11.97 -16.59 -24.00
CA SER A 87 11.52 -17.79 -23.28
C SER A 87 11.88 -17.73 -21.79
N ALA A 88 13.08 -17.27 -21.45
CA ALA A 88 13.51 -17.07 -20.07
C ALA A 88 12.67 -16.00 -19.36
N LEU A 89 12.43 -14.84 -20.00
CA LEU A 89 11.58 -13.78 -19.47
C LEU A 89 10.14 -14.26 -19.23
N LYS A 90 9.59 -15.08 -20.14
CA LYS A 90 8.26 -15.69 -19.94
C LYS A 90 8.22 -16.62 -18.73
N LYS A 91 9.26 -17.42 -18.51
CA LYS A 91 9.37 -18.28 -17.30
C LYS A 91 9.52 -17.44 -16.03
N SER A 92 10.33 -16.37 -16.08
CA SER A 92 10.49 -15.44 -14.96
C SER A 92 9.17 -14.76 -14.61
N ALA A 93 8.35 -14.37 -15.59
CA ALA A 93 7.04 -13.78 -15.36
C ALA A 93 6.10 -14.71 -14.59
N VAL A 94 6.02 -15.99 -14.98
CA VAL A 94 5.20 -17.00 -14.26
C VAL A 94 5.70 -17.17 -12.82
N LYS A 95 7.03 -17.31 -12.64
CA LYS A 95 7.61 -17.42 -11.30
C LYS A 95 7.40 -16.14 -10.47
N SER A 96 7.39 -14.98 -11.11
CA SER A 96 7.14 -13.68 -10.47
C SER A 96 5.74 -13.62 -9.89
N GLU A 97 4.75 -14.15 -10.61
CA GLU A 97 3.35 -14.28 -10.18
C GLU A 97 3.22 -15.24 -8.99
N GLU A 98 3.85 -16.43 -9.06
CA GLU A 98 3.89 -17.39 -7.93
C GLU A 98 4.50 -16.76 -6.66
N LEU A 99 5.58 -15.98 -6.81
CA LEU A 99 6.17 -15.25 -5.68
C LEU A 99 5.23 -14.16 -5.16
N ASP A 100 4.51 -13.46 -6.03
CA ASP A 100 3.56 -12.42 -5.61
C ASP A 100 2.34 -13.00 -4.88
N GLU A 101 1.88 -14.20 -5.24
CA GLU A 101 0.86 -14.94 -4.48
C GLU A 101 1.33 -15.26 -3.07
N GLN A 102 2.58 -15.71 -2.90
CA GLN A 102 3.16 -15.97 -1.59
C GLN A 102 3.30 -14.67 -0.77
N ARG A 103 3.65 -13.56 -1.42
CA ARG A 103 3.76 -12.23 -0.80
C ARG A 103 2.41 -11.66 -0.41
N ALA A 104 1.33 -12.01 -1.11
CA ALA A 104 -0.02 -11.50 -0.88
C ALA A 104 -0.53 -11.79 0.55
N ILE A 105 -0.03 -12.86 1.20
CA ILE A 105 -0.37 -13.21 2.59
C ILE A 105 0.01 -12.08 3.56
N TYR A 106 1.09 -11.34 3.27
CA TYR A 106 1.62 -10.26 4.12
C TYR A 106 1.03 -8.88 3.78
N ALA A 107 0.39 -8.74 2.61
CA ALA A 107 -0.15 -7.47 2.13
C ALA A 107 -1.18 -6.80 3.06
N PRO A 108 -2.10 -7.53 3.75
CA PRO A 108 -3.04 -6.91 4.67
C PRO A 108 -2.37 -6.08 5.76
N PHE A 109 -1.33 -6.61 6.41
CA PHE A 109 -0.62 -5.90 7.48
C PHE A 109 0.13 -4.66 6.97
N ALA A 110 0.71 -4.74 5.76
CA ALA A 110 1.35 -3.59 5.13
C ALA A 110 0.34 -2.47 4.78
N ARG A 111 -0.85 -2.86 4.30
CA ARG A 111 -1.96 -1.95 4.00
C ARG A 111 -2.47 -1.25 5.25
N ASP A 112 -2.66 -1.99 6.34
CA ASP A 112 -3.05 -1.48 7.65
C ASP A 112 -2.00 -0.51 8.18
N GLY A 113 -0.71 -0.86 8.09
CA GLY A 113 0.38 0.01 8.47
C GLY A 113 0.43 1.31 7.66
N ALA A 114 0.20 1.25 6.34
CA ALA A 114 0.14 2.43 5.50
C ALA A 114 -1.05 3.32 5.87
N ARG A 115 -2.25 2.74 6.01
CA ARG A 115 -3.46 3.45 6.47
C ARG A 115 -3.21 4.16 7.80
N LEU A 116 -2.65 3.45 8.78
CA LEU A 116 -2.35 3.96 10.11
C LEU A 116 -1.36 5.14 10.08
N PHE A 117 -0.32 5.08 9.26
CA PHE A 117 0.61 6.20 9.08
C PHE A 117 -0.09 7.46 8.55
N PHE A 118 -0.99 7.32 7.56
CA PHE A 118 -1.70 8.45 7.01
C PHE A 118 -2.73 9.04 8.00
N LEU A 119 -3.36 8.21 8.85
CA LEU A 119 -4.19 8.69 9.96
C LEU A 119 -3.38 9.53 10.94
N VAL A 120 -2.17 9.08 11.31
CA VAL A 120 -1.26 9.83 12.18
C VAL A 120 -0.77 11.12 11.50
N LYS A 121 -0.45 11.07 10.20
CA LYS A 121 -0.02 12.23 9.42
C LYS A 121 -1.11 13.31 9.36
N ALA A 122 -2.38 12.92 9.32
CA ALA A 122 -3.51 13.84 9.28
C ALA A 122 -3.65 14.70 10.54
N LEU A 123 -3.07 14.29 11.68
CA LEU A 123 -3.11 15.05 12.94
C LEU A 123 -2.47 16.44 12.84
N HIS A 124 -1.59 16.66 11.84
CA HIS A 124 -1.01 17.99 11.59
C HIS A 124 -2.09 19.06 11.33
N SER A 125 -3.26 18.66 10.80
CA SER A 125 -4.40 19.56 10.57
C SER A 125 -5.06 20.03 11.87
N VAL A 126 -5.06 19.18 12.91
CA VAL A 126 -5.60 19.53 14.23
C VAL A 126 -4.66 20.46 14.98
N ASN A 127 -3.36 20.13 14.99
CA ASN A 127 -2.35 20.98 15.57
C ASN A 127 -1.06 20.90 14.75
N HIS A 128 -0.52 22.07 14.40
CA HIS A 128 0.67 22.16 13.57
C HIS A 128 1.89 21.43 14.16
N MET A 129 1.95 21.25 15.48
CA MET A 129 3.00 20.51 16.20
C MET A 129 2.89 18.99 16.08
N TYR A 130 1.74 18.44 15.69
CA TYR A 130 1.51 17.00 15.53
C TYR A 130 2.09 16.49 14.21
N ARG A 131 3.42 16.51 14.14
CA ARG A 131 4.20 16.03 13.00
C ARG A 131 5.03 14.83 13.44
N PHE A 132 4.76 13.70 12.83
CA PHE A 132 5.47 12.45 13.08
C PHE A 132 6.28 12.07 11.85
N SER A 133 7.54 11.70 12.05
CA SER A 133 8.40 11.28 10.94
C SER A 133 8.04 9.86 10.51
N LEU A 134 8.15 9.60 9.21
CA LEU A 134 8.00 8.26 8.67
C LEU A 134 9.05 7.29 9.26
N ALA A 135 10.26 7.77 9.53
CA ALA A 135 11.31 6.96 10.15
C ALA A 135 10.91 6.43 11.53
N SER A 136 10.31 7.27 12.39
CA SER A 136 9.81 6.84 13.70
C SER A 136 8.69 5.82 13.57
N PHE A 137 7.79 6.02 12.59
CA PHE A 137 6.70 5.07 12.32
C PHE A 137 7.24 3.71 11.84
N ILE A 138 8.19 3.69 10.90
CA ILE A 138 8.84 2.45 10.44
C ILE A 138 9.56 1.74 11.61
N GLY A 139 10.15 2.50 12.54
CA GLY A 139 10.72 1.95 13.76
C GLY A 139 9.70 1.20 14.63
N LEU A 140 8.51 1.77 14.84
CA LEU A 140 7.40 1.11 15.55
C LEU A 140 6.88 -0.11 14.81
N PHE A 141 6.75 0.00 13.48
CA PHE A 141 6.34 -1.10 12.61
C PHE A 141 7.28 -2.30 12.73
N ARG A 142 8.59 -2.07 12.61
CA ARG A 142 9.63 -3.10 12.81
C ARG A 142 9.61 -3.67 14.22
N SER A 143 9.45 -2.84 15.25
CA SER A 143 9.31 -3.31 16.64
C SER A 143 8.06 -4.17 16.84
N THR A 144 7.02 -3.99 16.05
CA THR A 144 5.81 -4.81 16.11
C THR A 144 6.10 -6.19 15.53
N LEU A 145 6.73 -6.24 14.35
CA LEU A 145 7.16 -7.48 13.70
C LEU A 145 8.07 -8.35 14.59
N THR A 146 9.02 -7.76 15.31
CA THR A 146 9.91 -8.52 16.20
C THR A 146 9.24 -9.09 17.45
N THR A 147 7.94 -8.83 17.66
CA THR A 147 7.22 -9.35 18.82
C THR A 147 6.99 -10.86 18.67
N LYS A 148 7.50 -11.62 19.64
CA LYS A 148 7.29 -13.07 19.70
C LYS A 148 5.81 -13.37 19.96
N MET A 149 5.27 -14.29 19.18
CA MET A 149 3.91 -14.79 19.33
C MET A 149 3.92 -16.30 19.19
N ASP A 150 3.12 -16.98 19.99
CA ASP A 150 2.82 -18.39 19.81
C ASP A 150 1.60 -18.50 18.89
N VAL A 151 1.84 -18.88 17.63
CA VAL A 151 0.84 -18.92 16.56
C VAL A 151 1.12 -20.12 15.68
N GLY A 152 0.06 -20.84 15.29
CA GLY A 152 0.19 -22.08 14.53
C GLY A 152 0.43 -21.86 13.03
N ASN A 153 0.15 -20.66 12.50
CA ASN A 153 0.33 -20.34 11.10
C ASN A 153 0.63 -18.85 10.86
N VAL A 154 1.21 -18.55 9.69
CA VAL A 154 1.60 -17.19 9.28
C VAL A 154 0.39 -16.27 9.18
N LYS A 155 -0.73 -16.73 8.62
CA LYS A 155 -1.93 -15.90 8.44
C LYS A 155 -2.46 -15.36 9.77
N GLU A 156 -2.54 -16.21 10.79
CA GLU A 156 -2.92 -15.86 12.15
C GLU A 156 -1.94 -14.86 12.77
N ARG A 157 -0.64 -15.05 12.53
CA ARG A 157 0.39 -14.09 12.95
C ARG A 157 0.15 -12.70 12.37
N ILE A 158 -0.07 -12.61 11.05
CA ILE A 158 -0.33 -11.36 10.34
C ILE A 158 -1.61 -10.69 10.88
N THR A 159 -2.68 -11.44 11.10
CA THR A 159 -3.92 -10.90 11.69
C THR A 159 -3.73 -10.37 13.11
N ARG A 160 -2.88 -11.00 13.93
CA ARG A 160 -2.59 -10.52 15.29
C ARG A 160 -1.64 -9.32 15.35
N LEU A 161 -0.80 -9.12 14.33
CA LEU A 161 0.14 -8.00 14.26
C LEU A 161 -0.56 -6.65 14.09
N SER A 162 -1.65 -6.56 13.31
CA SER A 162 -2.40 -5.30 13.09
C SER A 162 -2.89 -4.63 14.39
N PRO A 163 -3.67 -5.28 15.27
CA PRO A 163 -4.14 -4.65 16.51
C PRO A 163 -2.99 -4.30 17.48
N MET A 164 -1.89 -5.04 17.42
CA MET A 164 -0.69 -4.73 18.20
C MET A 164 0.02 -3.47 17.69
N LEU A 165 0.10 -3.31 16.37
CA LEU A 165 0.63 -2.10 15.75
C LEU A 165 -0.23 -0.90 16.12
N GLU A 166 -1.56 -1.01 16.01
CA GLU A 166 -2.50 0.03 16.40
C GLU A 166 -2.32 0.45 17.85
N THR A 167 -2.25 -0.51 18.77
CA THR A 167 -2.02 -0.23 20.20
C THR A 167 -0.70 0.49 20.43
N LYS A 168 0.39 0.05 19.77
CA LYS A 168 1.70 0.68 19.88
C LYS A 168 1.68 2.11 19.34
N VAL A 169 1.02 2.34 18.21
CA VAL A 169 0.89 3.67 17.60
C VAL A 169 0.01 4.58 18.46
N LEU A 170 -1.12 4.09 18.97
CA LEU A 170 -2.00 4.82 19.88
C LEU A 170 -1.23 5.32 21.11
N MET A 171 -0.45 4.44 21.74
CA MET A 171 0.36 4.77 22.91
C MET A 171 1.53 5.70 22.58
N PHE A 172 2.20 5.48 21.44
CA PHE A 172 3.34 6.31 21.03
C PHE A 172 2.90 7.74 20.71
N VAL A 173 1.89 7.88 19.84
CA VAL A 173 1.36 9.19 19.42
C VAL A 173 0.67 9.87 20.60
N GLY A 174 -0.15 9.14 21.37
CA GLY A 174 -0.90 9.67 22.50
C GLY A 174 -0.03 10.30 23.60
N ARG A 175 1.22 9.85 23.77
CA ARG A 175 2.21 10.48 24.67
C ARG A 175 2.62 11.89 24.23
N SER A 176 2.60 12.15 22.92
CA SER A 176 2.94 13.44 22.33
C SER A 176 1.75 14.39 22.20
N LEU A 177 0.53 13.90 22.39
CA LEU A 177 -0.70 14.71 22.30
C LEU A 177 -1.05 15.39 23.63
N PHE A 178 -1.67 16.56 23.52
CA PHE A 178 -2.34 17.19 24.66
C PHE A 178 -3.45 16.28 25.17
N LYS A 179 -3.68 16.31 26.49
CA LYS A 179 -4.66 15.42 27.14
C LYS A 179 -6.05 15.53 26.52
N GLU A 180 -6.45 16.74 26.13
CA GLU A 180 -7.73 17.07 25.48
C GLU A 180 -7.88 16.43 24.09
N HIS A 181 -6.79 16.21 23.35
CA HIS A 181 -6.83 15.64 22.00
C HIS A 181 -6.71 14.12 21.97
N ARG A 182 -6.43 13.46 23.10
CA ARG A 182 -6.27 11.99 23.14
C ARG A 182 -7.56 11.23 22.81
N PRO A 183 -8.75 11.61 23.33
CA PRO A 183 -10.00 10.96 22.95
C PRO A 183 -10.31 11.13 21.47
N MET A 184 -10.12 12.34 20.94
CA MET A 184 -10.29 12.63 19.52
C MET A 184 -9.39 11.74 18.66
N PHE A 185 -8.11 11.63 19.00
CA PHE A 185 -7.19 10.77 18.25
C PHE A 185 -7.59 9.30 18.31
N GLY A 186 -8.02 8.81 19.47
CA GLY A 186 -8.52 7.44 19.61
C GLY A 186 -9.71 7.17 18.68
N LEU A 187 -10.68 8.08 18.65
CA LEU A 187 -11.85 7.95 17.79
C LEU A 187 -11.49 8.05 16.30
N HIS A 188 -10.62 8.99 15.92
CA HIS A 188 -10.08 9.13 14.56
C HIS A 188 -9.35 7.86 14.10
N LEU A 189 -8.61 7.21 14.99
CA LEU A 189 -7.93 5.95 14.70
C LEU A 189 -8.94 4.83 14.43
N ILE A 190 -9.94 4.68 15.30
CA ILE A 190 -10.96 3.64 15.20
C ILE A 190 -11.76 3.81 13.91
N HIS A 191 -12.28 5.01 13.64
CA HIS A 191 -13.02 5.29 12.40
C HIS A 191 -12.17 5.03 11.15
N GLY A 192 -10.89 5.41 11.19
CA GLY A 192 -9.99 5.21 10.06
C GLY A 192 -9.59 3.76 9.82
N MET A 193 -9.43 2.95 10.88
CA MET A 193 -8.96 1.57 10.80
C MET A 193 -10.11 0.56 10.65
N HIS A 194 -11.24 0.82 11.30
CA HIS A 194 -12.42 -0.04 11.40
C HIS A 194 -13.68 0.67 10.90
N PRO A 195 -13.74 1.08 9.62
CA PRO A 195 -14.95 1.68 9.06
C PRO A 195 -16.14 0.72 9.13
N GLU A 196 -15.91 -0.59 9.13
CA GLU A 196 -16.94 -1.63 9.26
C GLU A 196 -17.67 -1.64 10.61
N ALA A 197 -17.17 -0.89 11.60
CA ALA A 197 -17.81 -0.78 12.91
C ALA A 197 -18.90 0.30 12.95
N PHE A 198 -19.10 1.04 11.86
CA PHE A 198 -20.05 2.14 11.74
C PHE A 198 -21.01 1.85 10.58
N GLU A 199 -22.30 1.96 10.82
CA GLU A 199 -23.31 1.87 9.76
C GLU A 199 -23.35 3.15 8.92
N ASP A 200 -24.03 3.08 7.76
CA ASP A 200 -24.15 4.22 6.85
C ASP A 200 -24.73 5.45 7.58
N ASN A 201 -24.08 6.61 7.40
CA ASN A 201 -24.42 7.92 7.99
C ASN A 201 -24.23 8.03 9.53
N GLU A 202 -23.86 6.97 10.25
CA GLU A 202 -23.66 7.06 11.72
C GLU A 202 -22.53 8.02 12.08
N TRP A 203 -21.42 7.96 11.36
CA TRP A 203 -20.26 8.78 11.62
C TRP A 203 -20.50 10.25 11.27
N GLU A 204 -21.07 10.52 10.10
CA GLU A 204 -21.42 11.87 9.64
C GLU A 204 -22.44 12.53 10.58
N TYR A 205 -23.45 11.78 11.03
CA TYR A 205 -24.40 12.24 12.02
C TYR A 205 -23.71 12.54 13.37
N PHE A 206 -22.83 11.66 13.84
CA PHE A 206 -22.08 11.84 15.08
C PHE A 206 -21.20 13.10 15.06
N VAL A 207 -20.50 13.36 13.95
CA VAL A 207 -19.64 14.53 13.80
C VAL A 207 -20.45 15.81 13.49
N GLY A 208 -21.72 15.66 13.08
CA GLY A 208 -22.60 16.76 12.73
C GLY A 208 -22.38 17.32 11.31
N ASP A 209 -21.85 16.48 10.41
CA ASP A 209 -21.56 16.84 9.01
C ASP A 209 -22.72 16.49 8.05
N LEU A 210 -23.85 16.01 8.60
CA LEU A 210 -25.02 15.66 7.80
C LEU A 210 -25.72 16.94 7.28
N LEU A 211 -25.51 17.25 6.01
CA LEU A 211 -26.26 18.26 5.26
C LEU A 211 -27.58 17.66 4.75
N SER A 212 -28.46 17.20 5.62
CA SER A 212 -29.82 16.82 5.22
C SER A 212 -30.75 18.02 5.38
N ASP A 213 -31.31 18.50 4.26
CA ASP A 213 -32.55 19.28 4.29
C ASP A 213 -33.61 18.39 4.94
N ILE A 214 -34.11 18.72 6.14
CA ILE A 214 -35.11 17.92 6.86
C ILE A 214 -36.30 17.65 5.94
N LYS A 215 -36.43 16.43 5.40
CA LYS A 215 -37.45 16.11 4.38
C LYS A 215 -38.81 15.78 4.97
N LYS A 216 -38.86 15.38 6.25
CA LYS A 216 -40.07 14.83 6.88
C LYS A 216 -40.22 15.34 8.31
N GLU A 217 -41.21 16.19 8.54
CA GLU A 217 -41.64 16.54 9.89
C GLU A 217 -42.38 15.35 10.52
N THR A 218 -41.76 14.73 11.52
CA THR A 218 -42.35 13.61 12.25
C THR A 218 -43.00 14.12 13.53
N ALA A 219 -44.12 13.51 13.95
CA ALA A 219 -44.76 13.87 15.20
C ALA A 219 -43.80 13.60 16.37
N LEU A 220 -43.49 14.66 17.13
CA LEU A 220 -42.60 14.58 18.28
C LEU A 220 -43.27 13.75 19.39
N PRO A 221 -42.60 12.74 19.98
CA PRO A 221 -43.14 12.01 21.12
C PRO A 221 -43.39 12.94 22.32
N ASP A 222 -44.44 12.67 23.10
CA ASP A 222 -44.90 13.54 24.20
C ASP A 222 -43.85 13.79 25.31
N TRP A 223 -42.87 12.90 25.45
CA TRP A 223 -41.78 13.00 26.44
C TRP A 223 -40.57 13.78 25.94
N VAL A 224 -40.50 14.11 24.64
CA VAL A 224 -39.38 14.84 24.06
C VAL A 224 -39.63 16.35 24.21
N PRO A 225 -38.66 17.10 24.76
CA PRO A 225 -38.76 18.55 24.86
C PRO A 225 -38.92 19.24 23.48
N PRO A 226 -39.75 20.30 23.35
CA PRO A 226 -39.98 20.96 22.05
C PRO A 226 -38.73 21.54 21.39
N ASP A 227 -37.71 21.93 22.17
CA ASP A 227 -36.41 22.43 21.73
C ASP A 227 -35.55 21.36 21.04
N ARG A 228 -35.90 20.07 21.17
CA ARG A 228 -35.20 18.95 20.53
C ARG A 228 -35.83 18.50 19.21
N ARG A 229 -36.86 19.21 18.72
CA ARG A 229 -37.59 18.85 17.50
C ARG A 229 -36.69 18.66 16.29
N ASP A 230 -35.77 19.58 16.06
CA ASP A 230 -34.88 19.52 14.88
C ASP A 230 -33.90 18.34 14.97
N SER A 231 -33.32 18.12 16.16
CA SER A 231 -32.45 16.95 16.40
C SER A 231 -33.19 15.62 16.26
N TYR A 232 -34.45 15.56 16.70
CA TYR A 232 -35.28 14.37 16.57
C TYR A 232 -35.64 14.10 15.11
N ASN A 233 -36.06 15.13 14.37
CA ASN A 233 -36.37 15.00 12.95
C ASN A 233 -35.12 14.59 12.15
N LEU A 234 -33.95 15.16 12.46
CA LEU A 234 -32.68 14.76 11.87
C LEU A 234 -32.38 13.29 12.16
N PHE A 235 -32.51 12.84 13.41
CA PHE A 235 -32.29 11.45 13.79
C PHE A 235 -33.20 10.48 13.02
N VAL A 236 -34.50 10.77 12.94
CA VAL A 236 -35.50 9.94 12.24
C VAL A 236 -35.31 9.94 10.73
N ASP A 237 -34.83 11.05 10.15
CA ASP A 237 -34.53 11.12 8.70
C ASP A 237 -33.22 10.37 8.37
N THR A 238 -32.26 10.37 9.28
CA THR A 238 -30.94 9.75 9.10
C THR A 238 -30.98 8.23 9.27
N PHE A 239 -31.71 7.75 10.29
CA PHE A 239 -31.76 6.34 10.66
C PHE A 239 -33.18 5.78 10.45
N PRO A 240 -33.33 4.66 9.73
CA PRO A 240 -34.64 4.05 9.46
C PRO A 240 -35.34 3.48 10.70
#